data_AF-A0AAW0WSM9-F1
#
_entry.id   AF-A0AAW0WSM9-F1
#
_cell.length_a   1.000
_cell.length_b   1.000
_cell.length_c   1.000
_cell.angle_alpha   90.00
_cell.angle_beta   90.00
_cell.angle_gamma   90.00
#
_symmetry.space_group_name_H-M   'P 1'
#
loop_
_entity.id
_entity.type
_entity.pdbx_description
1 polymer ?
#
loop_
_entity_poly.entity_id
_entity_poly.type
_entity_poly.pdbx_seq_one_letter_code
_entity_poly.pdbx_strand_id
1 'polypeptide(L)'
;LPHVLSNTAPSSLHHYHLSLHLAGGCAPSTLTAALTAAKATTMTIAKPVMRGLLASQIKRNIIIACGLSIVAATSWKLLVQDPRKRIYAEFYKNYDAQAEFDRIRNLGLFTSCKPDGEVEE
;
A
#
# COMPACT_ATOMS: atom_id res chain seq x y z
N LEU A 1 -27.53 2.25 -40.63
CA LEU A 1 -28.67 3.04 -40.10
C LEU A 1 -28.59 3.06 -38.57
N PRO A 2 -29.05 4.14 -37.89
CA PRO A 2 -29.10 4.22 -36.42
C PRO A 2 -30.21 3.28 -35.87
N HIS A 3 -30.37 3.01 -34.57
CA HIS A 3 -31.07 3.83 -33.56
C HIS A 3 -31.18 3.02 -32.24
N VAL A 4 -31.52 3.54 -31.05
CA VAL A 4 -31.21 4.82 -30.36
C VAL A 4 -31.72 4.70 -28.88
N LEU A 5 -31.10 5.40 -27.89
CA LEU A 5 -31.58 5.57 -26.49
C LEU A 5 -31.68 4.26 -25.63
N SER A 6 -31.75 4.25 -24.29
CA SER A 6 -31.58 5.28 -23.24
C SER A 6 -31.23 4.68 -21.87
N ASN A 7 -30.40 5.40 -21.11
CA ASN A 7 -30.41 5.58 -19.64
C ASN A 7 -31.72 5.20 -18.89
N THR A 8 -31.64 4.46 -17.77
CA THR A 8 -32.14 4.88 -16.41
C THR A 8 -32.04 3.79 -15.32
N ALA A 9 -31.67 4.23 -14.10
CA ALA A 9 -31.93 3.75 -12.72
C ALA A 9 -32.30 2.27 -12.40
N PRO A 10 -31.91 1.82 -11.19
CA PRO A 10 -32.92 1.64 -10.13
C PRO A 10 -32.60 2.49 -8.89
N SER A 11 -33.48 3.34 -8.34
CA SER A 11 -34.73 3.01 -7.61
C SER A 11 -34.50 1.90 -6.57
N SER A 12 -33.92 2.20 -5.41
CA SER A 12 -34.59 2.76 -4.23
C SER A 12 -35.57 1.81 -3.53
N LEU A 13 -35.27 1.58 -2.23
CA LEU A 13 -36.16 1.24 -1.12
C LEU A 13 -36.64 -0.21 -0.88
N HIS A 14 -36.72 -0.53 0.43
CA HIS A 14 -37.24 -1.72 1.12
C HIS A 14 -36.59 -3.06 0.72
N HIS A 15 -35.93 -3.80 1.63
CA HIS A 15 -36.56 -4.40 2.82
C HIS A 15 -35.68 -4.36 4.08
N TYR A 16 -36.29 -3.96 5.19
CA TYR A 16 -35.80 -4.23 6.55
C TYR A 16 -36.29 -5.61 7.01
N HIS A 17 -35.53 -6.26 7.90
CA HIS A 17 -36.01 -6.81 9.19
C HIS A 17 -35.29 -8.12 9.58
N LEU A 18 -34.41 -8.05 10.59
CA LEU A 18 -34.33 -9.12 11.58
C LEU A 18 -33.87 -8.57 12.93
N SER A 19 -34.83 -8.49 13.86
CA SER A 19 -34.56 -8.21 15.27
C SER A 19 -34.08 -9.49 15.96
N LEU A 20 -33.08 -9.40 16.84
CA LEU A 20 -32.88 -10.41 17.88
C LEU A 20 -32.76 -9.74 19.25
N HIS A 21 -33.25 -10.43 20.27
CA HIS A 21 -33.68 -9.88 21.55
C HIS A 21 -32.60 -9.97 22.65
N LEU A 22 -32.58 -8.95 23.51
CA LEU A 22 -32.53 -9.04 24.98
C LEU A 22 -31.23 -9.45 25.70
N ALA A 23 -30.50 -8.42 26.16
CA ALA A 23 -29.94 -8.27 27.50
C ALA A 23 -29.62 -6.76 27.67
N GLY A 24 -29.90 -6.03 28.75
CA GLY A 24 -30.27 -6.36 30.13
C GLY A 24 -29.53 -5.35 31.02
N GLY A 25 -30.24 -4.58 31.87
CA GLY A 25 -29.60 -3.60 32.77
C GLY A 25 -30.34 -2.26 32.90
N CYS A 26 -30.96 -2.05 34.06
CA CYS A 26 -31.62 -0.79 34.45
C CYS A 26 -30.64 0.11 35.22
N ALA A 27 -30.55 1.40 34.84
CA ALA A 27 -29.97 2.46 35.68
C ALA A 27 -30.42 3.88 35.22
N PRO A 28 -31.40 4.52 35.87
CA PRO A 28 -31.88 5.85 35.51
C PRO A 28 -31.31 6.95 36.43
N SER A 29 -30.13 7.50 36.13
CA SER A 29 -29.62 8.69 36.86
C SER A 29 -28.66 9.62 36.10
N THR A 30 -28.23 9.30 34.87
CA THR A 30 -27.24 10.10 34.12
C THR A 30 -27.83 10.95 32.98
N LEU A 31 -29.15 11.21 33.02
CA LEU A 31 -29.87 11.86 31.92
C LEU A 31 -29.80 13.40 31.94
N THR A 32 -29.47 14.00 33.08
CA THR A 32 -29.48 15.46 33.32
C THR A 32 -28.17 16.19 32.97
N ALA A 33 -27.12 15.50 32.52
CA ALA A 33 -25.89 16.13 32.04
C ALA A 33 -25.85 16.35 30.51
N ALA A 34 -26.56 15.51 29.74
CA ALA A 34 -26.48 15.52 28.28
C ALA A 34 -27.37 16.57 27.59
N LEU A 35 -28.43 17.06 28.25
CA LEU A 35 -29.38 18.00 27.65
C LEU A 35 -28.87 19.45 27.57
N THR A 36 -27.84 19.82 28.32
CA THR A 36 -27.30 21.19 28.34
C THR A 36 -26.24 21.44 27.28
N ALA A 37 -25.86 20.43 26.47
CA ALA A 37 -25.17 20.61 25.19
C ALA A 37 -26.13 21.00 24.05
N ALA A 38 -27.21 21.71 24.39
CA ALA A 38 -28.17 22.25 23.47
C ALA A 38 -27.56 23.34 22.58
N LYS A 39 -27.29 23.00 21.31
CA LYS A 39 -27.65 23.86 20.18
C LYS A 39 -27.69 23.03 18.90
N ALA A 40 -28.89 22.72 18.42
CA ALA A 40 -29.08 22.42 17.00
C ALA A 40 -28.84 23.72 16.22
N THR A 41 -27.57 24.04 15.99
CA THR A 41 -27.18 25.13 15.10
C THR A 41 -27.67 24.75 13.72
N THR A 42 -28.73 25.43 13.24
CA THR A 42 -29.00 25.54 11.82
C THR A 42 -27.73 26.08 11.18
N MET A 43 -26.96 25.21 10.53
CA MET A 43 -25.67 25.54 9.94
C MET A 43 -25.90 26.50 8.77
N THR A 44 -26.02 27.79 9.08
CA THR A 44 -26.08 28.86 8.09
C THR A 44 -24.77 28.75 7.31
N ILE A 45 -24.85 28.32 6.05
CA ILE A 45 -23.68 28.10 5.22
C ILE A 45 -22.93 29.43 5.09
N ALA A 46 -21.75 29.49 5.71
CA ALA A 46 -20.85 30.61 5.54
C ALA A 46 -20.51 30.72 4.05
N LYS A 47 -20.52 31.95 3.50
CA LYS A 47 -20.34 32.18 2.06
C LYS A 47 -19.06 31.47 1.56
N PRO A 48 -19.18 30.46 0.68
CA PRO A 48 -18.01 29.74 0.19
C PRO A 48 -17.13 30.66 -0.65
N VAL A 49 -15.82 30.42 -0.63
CA VAL A 49 -14.86 31.20 -1.41
C VAL A 49 -15.04 30.94 -2.91
N MET A 50 -15.53 31.94 -3.64
CA MET A 50 -15.83 31.82 -5.09
C MET A 50 -14.68 32.23 -6.02
N ARG A 51 -13.56 32.73 -5.50
CA ARG A 51 -12.39 33.19 -6.29
C ARG A 51 -11.11 32.52 -5.82
N GLY A 52 -10.17 32.28 -6.75
CA GLY A 52 -8.87 31.66 -6.43
C GLY A 52 -8.89 30.14 -6.18
N LEU A 53 -10.04 29.48 -6.33
CA LEU A 53 -10.20 28.03 -6.16
C LEU A 53 -9.15 27.22 -6.94
N LEU A 54 -8.91 27.56 -8.21
CA LEU A 54 -7.91 26.90 -9.06
C LEU A 54 -6.48 27.01 -8.49
N ALA A 55 -6.08 28.20 -8.03
CA ALA A 55 -4.74 28.40 -7.45
C ALA A 55 -4.56 27.61 -6.13
N SER A 56 -5.63 27.45 -5.34
CA SER A 56 -5.63 26.61 -4.14
C SER A 56 -5.54 25.11 -4.48
N GLN A 57 -6.24 24.65 -5.52
CA GLN A 57 -6.15 23.28 -6.03
C GLN A 57 -4.72 22.96 -6.51
N ILE A 58 -4.15 23.80 -7.39
CA ILE A 58 -2.81 23.57 -7.98
C ILE A 58 -1.74 23.49 -6.88
N LYS A 59 -1.73 24.41 -5.92
CA LYS A 59 -0.75 24.40 -4.82
C LYS A 59 -0.79 23.10 -4.01
N ARG A 60 -2.00 22.62 -3.66
CA ARG A 60 -2.17 21.34 -2.94
C ARG A 60 -1.71 20.15 -3.78
N ASN A 61 -2.10 20.09 -5.05
CA ASN A 61 -1.73 18.99 -5.93
C ASN A 61 -0.21 18.90 -6.17
N ILE A 62 0.49 20.04 -6.34
CA ILE A 62 1.95 20.07 -6.46
C ILE A 62 2.62 19.51 -5.20
N ILE A 63 2.20 19.95 -4.01
CA ILE A 63 2.76 19.48 -2.73
C ILE A 63 2.56 17.97 -2.57
N ILE A 64 1.35 17.46 -2.86
CA ILE A 64 1.04 16.03 -2.79
C ILE A 64 1.86 15.23 -3.81
N ALA A 65 1.99 15.72 -5.05
CA ALA A 65 2.76 15.05 -6.10
C ALA A 65 4.27 14.97 -5.77
N CYS A 66 4.85 16.06 -5.23
CA CYS A 66 6.24 16.08 -4.77
C CYS A 66 6.45 15.14 -3.57
N GLY A 67 5.53 15.11 -2.60
CA GLY A 67 5.60 14.16 -1.49
C GLY A 67 5.54 12.71 -1.95
N LEU A 68 4.57 12.38 -2.82
CA LEU A 68 4.36 11.03 -3.32
C LEU A 68 5.54 10.53 -4.17
N SER A 69 6.14 11.38 -5.00
CA SER A 69 7.29 11.00 -5.83
C SER A 69 8.54 10.69 -5.00
N ILE A 70 8.81 11.48 -3.95
CA ILE A 70 9.92 11.22 -3.00
C ILE A 70 9.68 9.90 -2.25
N VAL A 71 8.46 9.65 -1.78
CA VAL A 71 8.09 8.40 -1.10
C VAL A 71 8.26 7.20 -2.04
N ALA A 72 7.78 7.28 -3.27
CA ALA A 72 7.91 6.21 -4.27
C ALA A 72 9.38 5.92 -4.62
N ALA A 73 10.19 6.95 -4.87
CA ALA A 73 11.61 6.81 -5.17
C ALA A 73 12.39 6.18 -3.99
N THR A 74 12.12 6.64 -2.76
CA THR A 74 12.74 6.10 -1.54
C THR A 74 12.33 4.64 -1.31
N SER A 75 11.04 4.32 -1.48
CA SER A 75 10.52 2.96 -1.37
C SER A 75 11.21 2.02 -2.35
N TRP A 76 11.36 2.41 -3.62
CA TRP A 76 12.06 1.61 -4.62
C TRP A 76 13.54 1.39 -4.30
N LYS A 77 14.23 2.43 -3.81
CA LYS A 77 15.63 2.34 -3.40
C LYS A 77 15.82 1.32 -2.27
N LEU A 78 15.04 1.45 -1.19
CA LEU A 78 15.16 0.60 0.00
C LEU A 78 14.68 -0.84 -0.25
N LEU A 79 13.56 -1.03 -0.97
CA LEU A 79 12.96 -2.35 -1.18
C LEU A 79 13.60 -3.15 -2.32
N VAL A 80 14.23 -2.50 -3.31
CA VAL A 80 14.74 -3.18 -4.52
C VAL A 80 16.23 -2.97 -4.72
N GLN A 81 16.75 -1.74 -4.64
CA GLN A 81 18.18 -1.51 -4.95
C GLN A 81 19.09 -2.03 -3.84
N ASP A 82 18.77 -1.70 -2.58
CA ASP A 82 19.65 -1.98 -1.46
C ASP A 82 19.73 -3.47 -1.06
N PRO A 83 18.66 -4.30 -1.06
CA PRO A 83 18.81 -5.75 -0.89
C PRO A 83 19.59 -6.40 -2.03
N ARG A 84 19.41 -5.94 -3.28
CA ARG A 84 20.20 -6.46 -4.41
C ARG A 84 21.70 -6.18 -4.22
N LYS A 85 22.08 -4.94 -3.88
CA LYS A 85 23.48 -4.58 -3.57
C LYS A 85 24.01 -5.38 -2.37
N ARG A 86 23.19 -5.56 -1.33
CA ARG A 86 23.55 -6.32 -0.14
C ARG A 86 23.91 -7.76 -0.49
N ILE A 87 23.10 -8.46 -1.28
CA ILE A 87 23.34 -9.87 -1.64
C ILE A 87 24.70 -10.03 -2.35
N TYR A 88 25.03 -9.18 -3.33
CA TYR A 88 26.35 -9.23 -3.97
C TYR A 88 27.49 -8.91 -2.98
N ALA A 89 27.32 -7.89 -2.13
CA ALA A 89 28.32 -7.55 -1.12
C ALA A 89 28.46 -8.61 0.00
N GLU A 90 27.44 -9.42 0.24
CA GLU A 90 27.42 -10.51 1.22
C GLU A 90 28.07 -11.77 0.64
N PHE A 91 27.82 -12.07 -0.65
CA PHE A 91 28.50 -13.11 -1.41
C PHE A 91 30.03 -12.90 -1.40
N TYR A 92 30.52 -11.74 -1.85
CA TYR A 92 31.97 -11.49 -1.98
C TYR A 92 32.73 -11.31 -0.66
N LYS A 93 32.08 -11.25 0.50
CA LYS A 93 32.78 -11.14 1.81
C LYS A 93 33.48 -12.43 2.22
N ASN A 94 32.82 -13.57 1.97
CA ASN A 94 33.25 -14.88 2.45
C ASN A 94 33.47 -15.87 1.28
N TYR A 95 33.57 -15.37 0.05
CA TYR A 95 33.74 -16.20 -1.14
C TYR A 95 35.20 -16.62 -1.30
N ASP A 96 35.46 -17.93 -1.17
CA ASP A 96 36.72 -18.54 -1.57
C ASP A 96 36.60 -19.08 -3.00
N ALA A 97 37.39 -18.50 -3.91
CA ALA A 97 37.42 -18.89 -5.30
C ALA A 97 38.05 -20.27 -5.55
N GLN A 98 38.96 -20.74 -4.70
CA GLN A 98 39.59 -22.06 -4.88
C GLN A 98 38.65 -23.17 -4.45
N ALA A 99 38.07 -23.10 -3.25
CA ALA A 99 37.08 -24.09 -2.80
C ALA A 99 35.85 -24.20 -3.72
N GLU A 100 35.38 -23.09 -4.29
CA GLU A 100 34.31 -23.10 -5.29
C GLU A 100 34.76 -23.71 -6.63
N PHE A 101 35.96 -23.37 -7.10
CA PHE A 101 36.56 -23.96 -8.30
C PHE A 101 36.70 -25.48 -8.18
N ASP A 102 37.25 -25.98 -7.06
CA ASP A 102 37.41 -27.41 -6.82
C ASP A 102 36.07 -28.13 -6.73
N ARG A 103 35.04 -27.51 -6.14
CA ARG A 103 33.68 -28.06 -6.16
C ARG A 103 33.15 -28.21 -7.58
N ILE A 104 33.31 -27.21 -8.44
CA ILE A 104 32.83 -27.23 -9.83
C ILE A 104 33.65 -28.19 -10.69
N ARG A 105 34.96 -28.26 -10.47
CA ARG A 105 35.88 -29.15 -11.18
C ARG A 105 35.62 -30.62 -10.86
N ASN A 106 35.36 -30.95 -9.60
CA ASN A 106 34.98 -32.29 -9.18
C ASN A 106 33.56 -32.71 -9.65
N LEU A 107 32.75 -31.77 -10.16
CA LEU A 107 31.51 -32.07 -10.88
C LEU A 107 31.72 -32.34 -12.38
N GLY A 108 32.96 -32.31 -12.89
CA GLY A 108 33.28 -32.60 -14.30
C GLY A 108 32.81 -31.53 -15.30
N LEU A 109 32.46 -30.33 -14.83
CA LEU A 109 31.93 -29.24 -15.66
C LEU A 109 32.99 -28.53 -16.51
N PHE A 110 34.28 -28.69 -16.21
CA PHE A 110 35.37 -28.05 -16.95
C PHE A 110 35.94 -28.97 -18.04
N THR A 111 35.91 -28.51 -19.29
CA THR A 111 36.62 -29.16 -20.41
C THR A 111 38.15 -29.04 -20.30
N SER A 112 38.65 -28.05 -19.55
CA SER A 112 40.07 -27.72 -19.44
C SER A 112 40.79 -28.37 -18.25
N CYS A 113 40.05 -28.87 -17.24
CA CYS A 113 40.63 -29.32 -15.98
C CYS A 113 39.91 -30.60 -15.51
N LYS A 114 40.66 -31.68 -15.28
CA LYS A 114 40.14 -32.95 -14.77
C LYS A 114 39.76 -32.86 -13.26
N PRO A 115 38.81 -33.68 -12.78
CA PRO A 115 38.54 -33.85 -11.35
C PRO A 115 39.71 -34.53 -10.62
N ASP A 116 39.92 -34.27 -9.32
CA ASP A 116 41.07 -34.82 -8.57
C ASP A 116 40.99 -36.34 -8.32
N GLY A 117 39.78 -36.89 -8.37
CA GLY A 117 39.50 -38.28 -8.01
C GLY A 117 39.73 -39.29 -9.13
N GLU A 118 40.09 -38.86 -10.34
CA GLU A 118 40.34 -39.76 -11.47
C GLU A 118 41.85 -40.07 -11.57
N VAL A 119 42.18 -41.36 -11.43
CA VAL A 119 43.54 -41.88 -11.62
C VAL A 119 43.95 -41.66 -13.07
N GLU A 120 45.18 -41.20 -13.29
CA GLU A 120 45.78 -41.06 -14.61
C GLU A 120 45.95 -42.45 -15.26
N GLU A 121 45.21 -42.69 -16.36
CA GLU A 121 45.44 -43.75 -17.36
C GLU A 121 46.04 -43.12 -18.64
#